data_AF-A0AAD4MH28-F1
#
_entry.id   AF-A0AAD4MH28-F1
#
_cell.length_a   1.000
_cell.length_b   1.000
_cell.length_c   1.000
_cell.angle_alpha   90.00
_cell.angle_beta   90.00
_cell.angle_gamma   90.00
#
_symmetry.space_group_name_H-M   'P 1'
#
loop_
_entity.id
_entity.type
_entity.pdbx_description
1 polymer ?
#
loop_
_entity_poly.entity_id
_entity_poly.type
_entity_poly.pdbx_seq_one_letter_code
_entity_poly.pdbx_strand_id
1 'polypeptide(L)'
;MTASRVSRSWNEPRISRPYYQDVGRDKFTATEQNAFKIVGEAPVSTFSLDVDTASYSFVRASLNQNVLPQPAAVRTEELVNYFPYDYAPARAANQPFSTHVAVFPSPWSPGRQLVRIGVKGFKIDHATRPRANLVFLRGDRHLCRHCGHRARADAGAPQDKILAVIDRLGAGGSTAGAEGIRQAYALAAQNFDPKGVNRVILATDGDSTSVSPTRTSSRALSSASAARACSCRCSALAWGNYNDALMQTLAQNGNGAAAYIDTVSEARKTLVDEATSTLFPIARM
;
A
#
# COMPACT_ATOMS: atom_id res chain seq x y z
N MET A 1 56.23 -42.78 -8.92
CA MET A 1 55.23 -42.64 -7.83
C MET A 1 54.28 -41.52 -8.23
N THR A 2 53.09 -41.87 -8.71
CA THR A 2 52.09 -40.94 -9.25
C THR A 2 51.04 -40.70 -8.19
N ALA A 3 50.89 -39.46 -7.73
CA ALA A 3 49.87 -39.09 -6.75
C ALA A 3 48.49 -39.05 -7.43
N SER A 4 47.64 -40.02 -7.11
CA SER A 4 46.25 -40.08 -7.56
C SER A 4 45.43 -38.97 -6.89
N ARG A 5 44.82 -38.11 -7.69
CA ARG A 5 43.95 -37.01 -7.26
C ARG A 5 42.54 -37.57 -7.05
N VAL A 6 42.11 -37.72 -5.79
CA VAL A 6 40.73 -38.09 -5.47
C VAL A 6 39.81 -36.91 -5.82
N SER A 7 39.06 -37.03 -6.92
CA SER A 7 37.96 -36.14 -7.24
C SER A 7 36.75 -36.48 -6.35
N ARG A 8 36.49 -35.67 -5.33
CA ARG A 8 35.17 -35.70 -4.67
C ARG A 8 34.16 -35.00 -5.57
N SER A 9 33.37 -35.76 -6.32
CA SER A 9 32.17 -35.23 -6.98
C SER A 9 31.11 -34.97 -5.91
N TRP A 10 30.95 -33.72 -5.52
CA TRP A 10 29.73 -33.29 -4.84
C TRP A 10 28.61 -33.38 -5.87
N ASN A 11 27.73 -34.38 -5.75
CA ASN A 11 26.44 -34.36 -6.42
C ASN A 11 25.65 -33.21 -5.79
N GLU A 12 25.80 -32.00 -6.30
CA GLU A 12 24.84 -30.95 -6.03
C GLU A 12 23.48 -31.45 -6.52
N PRO A 13 22.44 -31.52 -5.65
CA PRO A 13 21.10 -31.74 -6.15
C PRO A 13 20.85 -30.65 -7.19
N ARG A 14 20.47 -31.04 -8.41
CA ARG A 14 19.97 -30.09 -9.40
C ARG A 14 18.70 -29.51 -8.81
N ILE A 15 18.82 -28.42 -8.04
CA ILE A 15 17.70 -27.57 -7.70
C ILE A 15 17.23 -27.10 -9.07
N SER A 16 16.13 -27.68 -9.56
CA SER A 16 15.39 -27.17 -10.70
C SER A 16 15.15 -25.71 -10.37
N ARG A 17 15.90 -24.81 -11.01
CA ARG A 17 15.75 -23.37 -10.80
C ARG A 17 14.27 -23.11 -11.06
N PRO A 18 13.51 -22.60 -10.07
CA PRO A 18 12.12 -22.24 -10.33
C PRO A 18 12.19 -21.26 -11.50
N TYR A 19 11.59 -21.63 -12.63
CA TYR A 19 11.54 -20.75 -13.78
C TYR A 19 10.33 -19.86 -13.58
N TYR A 20 10.52 -18.55 -13.75
CA TYR A 20 9.43 -17.61 -13.69
C TYR A 20 8.38 -17.96 -14.76
N GLN A 21 7.15 -18.18 -14.35
CA GLN A 21 6.00 -18.21 -15.24
C GLN A 21 5.10 -17.06 -14.84
N ASP A 22 4.65 -16.28 -15.82
CA ASP A 22 3.59 -15.31 -15.61
C ASP A 22 2.29 -16.07 -15.34
N VAL A 23 2.08 -16.41 -14.06
CA VAL A 23 0.92 -17.14 -13.58
C VAL A 23 -0.01 -16.14 -12.90
N GLY A 24 -1.29 -16.21 -13.24
CA GLY A 24 -2.32 -15.38 -12.62
C GLY A 24 -2.89 -14.32 -13.56
N ARG A 25 -3.72 -13.45 -12.98
CA ARG A 25 -4.36 -12.32 -13.66
C ARG A 25 -3.81 -10.97 -13.16
N ASP A 26 -2.81 -11.03 -12.28
CA ASP A 26 -2.19 -9.89 -11.63
C ASP A 26 -1.49 -8.99 -12.66
N LYS A 27 -1.55 -7.69 -12.44
CA LYS A 27 -1.02 -6.68 -13.35
C LYS A 27 -0.08 -5.75 -12.60
N PHE A 28 1.21 -5.80 -12.94
CA PHE A 28 2.22 -4.89 -12.42
C PHE A 28 2.79 -4.00 -13.51
N THR A 29 3.05 -2.74 -13.16
CA THR A 29 3.73 -1.82 -14.08
C THR A 29 5.22 -1.88 -13.79
N ALA A 30 6.02 -2.17 -14.83
CA ALA A 30 7.47 -2.14 -14.69
C ALA A 30 7.91 -0.72 -14.32
N THR A 31 8.77 -0.62 -13.32
CA THR A 31 9.35 0.65 -12.87
C THR A 31 10.77 0.77 -13.40
N GLU A 32 11.13 1.94 -13.92
CA GLU A 32 12.50 2.21 -14.36
C GLU A 32 13.41 2.39 -13.15
N GLN A 33 14.57 1.72 -13.16
CA GLN A 33 15.59 1.96 -12.15
C GLN A 33 16.26 3.31 -12.38
N ASN A 34 16.55 4.02 -11.29
CA ASN A 34 17.25 5.29 -11.35
C ASN A 34 18.63 5.14 -12.00
N ALA A 35 18.86 5.88 -13.09
CA ALA A 35 20.17 5.96 -13.72
C ALA A 35 21.20 6.63 -12.80
N PHE A 36 22.48 6.34 -13.02
CA PHE A 36 23.56 7.08 -12.38
C PHE A 36 23.55 8.53 -12.86
N LYS A 37 23.65 9.47 -11.91
CA LYS A 37 23.70 10.90 -12.18
C LYS A 37 25.04 11.48 -11.74
N ILE A 38 25.57 12.40 -12.54
CA ILE A 38 26.77 13.16 -12.20
C ILE A 38 26.37 14.30 -11.26
N VAL A 39 27.04 14.41 -10.12
CA VAL A 39 26.72 15.40 -9.08
C VAL A 39 26.84 16.84 -9.59
N GLY A 40 27.80 17.11 -10.49
CA GLY A 40 27.98 18.44 -11.08
C GLY A 40 26.81 18.89 -11.97
N GLU A 41 26.02 17.97 -12.51
CA GLU A 41 24.85 18.26 -13.35
C GLU A 41 23.54 18.22 -12.56
N ALA A 42 23.40 17.25 -11.66
CA ALA A 42 22.21 17.05 -10.84
C ALA A 42 22.60 16.94 -9.36
N PRO A 43 22.89 18.06 -8.67
CA PRO A 43 23.39 18.05 -7.29
C PRO A 43 22.31 17.76 -6.24
N VAL A 44 21.05 17.62 -6.65
CA VAL A 44 19.90 17.42 -5.75
C VAL A 44 19.28 16.06 -6.00
N SER A 45 19.09 15.29 -4.93
CA SER A 45 18.32 14.05 -4.93
C SER A 45 16.96 14.27 -4.29
N THR A 46 15.91 13.87 -4.99
CA THR A 46 14.53 13.93 -4.51
C THR A 46 14.03 12.52 -4.30
N PHE A 47 13.37 12.27 -3.18
CA PHE A 47 12.72 11.00 -2.88
C PHE A 47 11.31 11.24 -2.33
N SER A 48 10.38 10.37 -2.70
CA SER A 48 9.03 10.37 -2.15
C SER A 48 9.04 9.82 -0.73
N LEU A 49 8.20 10.39 0.14
CA LEU A 49 8.00 9.91 1.51
C LEU A 49 6.82 8.92 1.64
N ASP A 50 6.13 8.63 0.54
CA ASP A 50 5.07 7.64 0.52
C ASP A 50 5.69 6.24 0.69
N VAL A 51 5.17 5.50 1.68
CA VAL A 51 5.60 4.13 1.96
C VAL A 51 4.53 3.19 1.45
N ASP A 52 4.78 2.62 0.28
CA ASP A 52 4.00 1.50 -0.24
C ASP A 52 4.59 0.18 0.29
N THR A 53 3.73 -0.74 0.69
CA THR A 53 4.10 -2.03 1.30
C THR A 53 3.62 -3.23 0.48
N ALA A 54 2.84 -2.98 -0.58
CA ALA A 54 2.18 -4.00 -1.36
C ALA A 54 3.17 -4.95 -2.04
N SER A 55 4.28 -4.44 -2.59
CA SER A 55 5.28 -5.25 -3.27
C SER A 55 5.86 -6.35 -2.37
N TYR A 56 6.25 -6.03 -1.13
CA TYR A 56 6.81 -7.04 -0.22
C TYR A 56 5.78 -8.12 0.13
N SER A 57 4.56 -7.73 0.49
CA SER A 57 3.50 -8.67 0.84
C SER A 57 3.14 -9.59 -0.33
N PHE A 58 3.10 -9.05 -1.55
CA PHE A 58 2.88 -9.84 -2.76
C PHE A 58 4.03 -10.82 -3.00
N VAL A 59 5.28 -10.35 -2.96
CA VAL A 59 6.48 -11.19 -3.12
C VAL A 59 6.51 -12.32 -2.08
N ARG A 60 6.24 -12.00 -0.81
CA ARG A 60 6.12 -12.99 0.26
C ARG A 60 5.05 -14.03 -0.06
N ALA A 61 3.86 -13.60 -0.48
CA ALA A 61 2.76 -14.49 -0.81
C ALA A 61 3.12 -15.44 -1.96
N SER A 62 3.74 -14.93 -3.03
CA SER A 62 4.21 -15.75 -4.15
C SER A 62 5.24 -16.79 -3.70
N LEU A 63 6.25 -16.37 -2.94
CA LEU A 63 7.31 -17.26 -2.46
C LEU A 63 6.80 -18.32 -1.49
N ASN A 64 5.85 -17.98 -0.61
CA ASN A 64 5.19 -18.94 0.29
C ASN A 64 4.36 -19.99 -0.46
N GLN A 65 3.93 -19.68 -1.68
CA GLN A 65 3.27 -20.63 -2.60
C GLN A 65 4.27 -21.36 -3.50
N ASN A 66 5.58 -21.19 -3.27
CA ASN A 66 6.66 -21.75 -4.08
C ASN A 66 6.63 -21.30 -5.55
N VAL A 67 6.15 -20.08 -5.78
CA VAL A 67 6.09 -19.43 -7.11
C VAL A 67 6.99 -18.19 -7.11
N LEU A 68 7.74 -17.99 -8.18
CA LEU A 68 8.50 -16.74 -8.35
C LEU A 68 7.56 -15.58 -8.69
N PRO A 69 7.67 -14.43 -8.01
CA PRO A 69 6.86 -13.26 -8.33
C PRO A 69 7.21 -12.69 -9.71
N GLN A 70 6.27 -11.93 -10.28
CA GLN A 70 6.54 -11.13 -11.47
C GLN A 70 7.72 -10.19 -11.22
N PRO A 71 8.69 -10.05 -12.14
CA PRO A 71 9.80 -9.12 -11.95
C PRO A 71 9.34 -7.69 -11.65
N ALA A 72 8.27 -7.24 -12.31
CA ALA A 72 7.65 -5.92 -12.08
C ALA A 72 6.97 -5.78 -10.70
N ALA A 73 6.68 -6.89 -10.02
CA ALA A 73 6.16 -6.87 -8.65
C ALA A 73 7.26 -6.69 -7.60
N VAL A 74 8.54 -6.79 -7.97
CA VAL A 74 9.69 -6.63 -7.06
C VAL A 74 10.18 -5.19 -7.10
N ARG A 75 9.73 -4.38 -6.14
CA ARG A 75 10.08 -2.96 -6.02
C ARG A 75 11.01 -2.75 -4.85
N THR A 76 12.25 -2.37 -5.14
CA THR A 76 13.35 -2.42 -4.17
C THR A 76 13.07 -1.51 -2.96
N GLU A 77 12.54 -0.33 -3.23
CA GLU A 77 12.14 0.67 -2.25
C GLU A 77 11.04 0.16 -1.31
N GLU A 78 9.99 -0.47 -1.85
CA GLU A 78 8.90 -1.03 -1.05
C GLU A 78 9.36 -2.23 -0.22
N LEU A 79 10.26 -3.05 -0.77
CA LEU A 79 10.87 -4.18 -0.05
C LEU A 79 11.69 -3.70 1.15
N VAL A 80 12.50 -2.66 0.98
CA VAL A 80 13.33 -2.10 2.06
C VAL A 80 12.48 -1.35 3.09
N ASN A 81 11.48 -0.61 2.65
CA ASN A 81 10.63 0.23 3.51
C ASN A 81 9.53 -0.55 4.23
N TYR A 82 9.23 -1.80 3.83
CA TYR A 82 8.23 -2.64 4.48
C TYR A 82 8.50 -2.86 5.98
N PHE A 83 9.76 -2.89 6.40
CA PHE A 83 10.12 -3.26 7.76
C PHE A 83 9.99 -2.11 8.75
N PRO A 84 9.57 -2.40 10.01
CA PRO A 84 9.54 -1.40 11.06
C PRO A 84 10.97 -1.10 11.52
N TYR A 85 11.45 0.11 11.23
CA TYR A 85 12.71 0.61 11.77
C TYR A 85 12.46 1.43 13.04
N ASP A 86 13.31 1.21 14.04
CA ASP A 86 13.25 1.90 15.34
C ASP A 86 13.96 3.26 15.31
N TYR A 87 13.56 4.10 14.36
CA TYR A 87 13.98 5.49 14.33
C TYR A 87 13.21 6.27 15.40
N ALA A 88 13.94 7.04 16.21
CA ALA A 88 13.31 7.96 17.16
C ALA A 88 12.38 8.91 16.38
N PRO A 89 11.11 9.09 16.81
CA PRO A 89 10.18 9.97 16.12
C PRO A 89 10.54 11.44 16.35
N ALA A 90 9.97 12.31 15.53
CA ALA A 90 10.05 13.74 15.75
C ALA A 90 9.40 14.13 17.09
N ARG A 91 9.95 15.16 17.76
CA ARG A 91 9.60 15.49 19.15
C ARG A 91 8.29 16.28 19.29
N ALA A 92 7.88 17.00 18.26
CA ALA A 92 6.70 17.88 18.30
C ALA A 92 6.09 18.06 16.91
N ALA A 93 4.80 18.41 16.84
CA ALA A 93 4.09 18.56 15.57
C ALA A 93 4.64 19.69 14.67
N ASN A 94 5.31 20.70 15.24
CA ASN A 94 5.99 21.76 14.48
C ASN A 94 7.32 21.30 13.86
N GLN A 95 7.81 20.12 14.24
CA GLN A 95 8.88 19.40 13.57
C GLN A 95 8.29 18.08 13.05
N PRO A 96 7.70 18.07 11.85
CA PRO A 96 6.86 16.94 11.45
C PRO A 96 7.61 15.61 11.28
N PHE A 97 8.92 15.67 11.05
CA PHE A 97 9.77 14.49 10.89
C PHE A 97 11.16 14.67 11.49
N SER A 98 11.78 13.57 11.88
CA SER A 98 13.20 13.45 12.22
C SER A 98 13.95 12.72 11.10
N THR A 99 15.19 13.11 10.86
CA THR A 99 16.08 12.49 9.86
C THR A 99 17.23 11.76 10.53
N HIS A 100 17.56 10.59 9.99
CA HIS A 100 18.64 9.72 10.44
C HIS A 100 19.49 9.36 9.22
N VAL A 101 20.75 9.79 9.18
CA VAL A 101 21.63 9.53 8.04
C VAL A 101 22.79 8.66 8.50
N ALA A 102 23.04 7.58 7.76
CA ALA A 102 24.19 6.71 7.97
C ALA A 102 24.89 6.43 6.64
N VAL A 103 26.21 6.43 6.66
CA VAL A 103 27.06 6.19 5.48
C VAL A 103 27.96 5.00 5.75
N PHE A 104 27.96 4.05 4.83
CA PHE A 104 28.73 2.80 4.94
C PHE A 104 29.56 2.58 3.67
N PRO A 105 30.72 1.91 3.75
CA PRO A 105 31.38 1.38 2.56
C PRO A 105 30.45 0.44 1.80
N SER A 106 30.43 0.55 0.47
CA SER A 106 29.66 -0.37 -0.37
C SER A 106 30.27 -1.78 -0.33
N PRO A 107 29.51 -2.82 0.04
CA PRO A 107 30.03 -4.19 0.02
C PRO A 107 30.19 -4.75 -1.40
N TRP A 108 29.59 -4.09 -2.40
CA TRP A 108 29.57 -4.58 -3.79
C TRP A 108 30.63 -3.92 -4.68
N SER A 109 31.14 -2.75 -4.29
CA SER A 109 32.02 -1.96 -5.16
C SER A 109 32.98 -1.10 -4.33
N PRO A 110 34.28 -1.46 -4.28
CA PRO A 110 35.29 -0.68 -3.58
C PRO A 110 35.32 0.78 -4.06
N GLY A 111 35.54 1.71 -3.13
CA GLY A 111 35.56 3.14 -3.41
C GLY A 111 34.17 3.81 -3.51
N ARG A 112 33.07 3.05 -3.41
CA ARG A 112 31.70 3.58 -3.33
C ARG A 112 31.16 3.53 -1.90
N GLN A 113 30.24 4.44 -1.60
CA GLN A 113 29.53 4.48 -0.33
C GLN A 113 28.04 4.20 -0.53
N LEU A 114 27.44 3.54 0.46
CA LEU A 114 26.01 3.38 0.60
C LEU A 114 25.52 4.39 1.64
N VAL A 115 24.55 5.21 1.27
CA VAL A 115 23.90 6.16 2.18
C VAL A 115 22.50 5.63 2.51
N ARG A 116 22.20 5.52 3.81
CA ARG A 116 20.87 5.21 4.31
C ARG A 116 20.27 6.46 4.94
N ILE A 117 19.09 6.85 4.47
CA ILE A 117 18.30 7.96 5.01
C ILE A 117 17.03 7.38 5.63
N GLY A 118 16.92 7.47 6.95
CA GLY A 118 15.71 7.16 7.69
C GLY A 118 14.92 8.42 8.00
N VAL A 119 13.62 8.42 7.71
CA VAL A 119 12.71 9.51 8.06
C VAL A 119 11.60 8.95 8.93
N LYS A 120 11.34 9.60 10.07
CA LYS A 120 10.27 9.21 10.99
C LYS A 120 9.39 10.39 11.34
N GLY A 121 8.10 10.26 11.09
CA GLY A 121 7.11 11.27 11.45
C GLY A 121 6.86 11.37 12.97
N PHE A 122 6.30 12.49 13.40
CA PHE A 122 5.71 12.65 14.73
C PHE A 122 4.63 11.58 15.02
N LYS A 123 4.62 11.02 16.23
CA LYS A 123 3.64 9.99 16.62
C LYS A 123 2.43 10.63 17.30
N ILE A 124 1.25 10.42 16.74
CA ILE A 124 -0.01 10.86 17.37
C ILE A 124 -0.45 9.82 18.40
N ASP A 125 -0.63 10.27 19.65
CA ASP A 125 -1.16 9.44 20.73
C ASP A 125 -2.60 9.01 20.43
N HIS A 126 -2.94 7.76 20.76
CA HIS A 126 -4.29 7.22 20.64
C HIS A 126 -5.34 8.10 21.32
N ALA A 127 -5.04 8.64 22.50
CA ALA A 127 -5.96 9.47 23.28
C ALA A 127 -6.21 10.84 22.65
N THR A 128 -5.26 11.35 21.85
CA THR A 128 -5.36 12.66 21.20
C THR A 128 -5.73 12.55 19.72
N ARG A 129 -6.12 11.36 19.23
CA ARG A 129 -6.49 11.19 17.82
C ARG A 129 -7.72 12.03 17.48
N PRO A 130 -7.67 12.79 16.38
CA PRO A 130 -8.87 13.41 15.83
C PRO A 130 -9.94 12.36 15.54
N ARG A 131 -11.21 12.79 15.59
CA ARG A 131 -12.35 11.96 15.19
C ARG A 131 -12.15 11.48 13.75
N ALA A 132 -12.59 10.26 13.45
CA ALA A 132 -12.51 9.70 12.10
C ALA A 132 -13.91 9.37 11.56
N ASN A 133 -14.17 9.80 10.32
CA ASN A 133 -15.29 9.37 9.51
C ASN A 133 -14.75 8.38 8.48
N LEU A 134 -15.11 7.11 8.61
CA LEU A 134 -14.62 6.01 7.78
C LEU A 134 -15.76 5.46 6.93
N VAL A 135 -15.57 5.45 5.61
CA VAL A 135 -16.47 4.81 4.64
C VAL A 135 -15.76 3.59 4.07
N PHE A 136 -16.34 2.41 4.28
CA PHE A 136 -15.82 1.17 3.73
C PHE A 136 -16.57 0.82 2.44
N LEU A 137 -15.82 0.53 1.40
CA LEU A 137 -16.32 -0.03 0.14
C LEU A 137 -15.71 -1.42 -0.02
N ARG A 138 -16.56 -2.43 -0.15
CA ARG A 138 -16.14 -3.82 -0.40
C ARG A 138 -16.50 -4.20 -1.84
N GLY A 139 -15.52 -4.60 -2.64
CA GLY A 139 -15.72 -5.16 -3.98
C GLY A 139 -16.00 -6.66 -3.92
N ASP A 140 -17.07 -7.11 -4.58
CA ASP A 140 -17.39 -8.53 -4.80
C ASP A 140 -18.01 -8.71 -6.22
N ARG A 141 -18.20 -9.96 -6.65
CA ARG A 141 -18.52 -10.46 -8.00
C ARG A 141 -20.03 -10.59 -8.35
N HIS A 142 -20.99 -10.38 -7.47
CA HIS A 142 -22.41 -10.78 -7.67
C HIS A 142 -23.47 -9.67 -7.81
N LEU A 143 -23.95 -9.28 -9.01
CA LEU A 143 -24.93 -8.19 -9.29
C LEU A 143 -25.90 -7.77 -8.15
N CYS A 144 -25.84 -6.50 -7.71
CA CYS A 144 -26.84 -5.88 -6.84
C CYS A 144 -26.91 -4.37 -7.12
N ARG A 145 -28.14 -3.85 -7.15
CA ARG A 145 -28.45 -2.47 -7.56
C ARG A 145 -28.46 -1.49 -6.37
N HIS A 146 -28.27 -1.93 -5.13
CA HIS A 146 -28.44 -1.12 -3.91
C HIS A 146 -27.39 -1.44 -2.82
N CYS A 147 -26.13 -1.05 -3.04
CA CYS A 147 -25.01 -1.43 -2.16
C CYS A 147 -24.46 -0.19 -1.45
N GLY A 148 -25.16 0.25 -0.40
CA GLY A 148 -24.68 1.30 0.49
C GLY A 148 -25.07 0.96 1.92
N HIS A 149 -24.24 0.22 2.65
CA HIS A 149 -24.43 0.03 4.07
C HIS A 149 -23.84 1.21 4.84
N ARG A 150 -24.70 1.96 5.53
CA ARG A 150 -24.35 3.16 6.29
C ARG A 150 -23.86 2.76 7.68
N ALA A 151 -22.55 2.82 7.91
CA ALA A 151 -21.98 2.77 9.25
C ALA A 151 -21.60 4.20 9.67
N ARG A 152 -22.37 4.82 10.57
CA ARG A 152 -21.96 6.06 11.23
C ARG A 152 -21.50 5.72 12.64
N ALA A 153 -20.20 5.76 12.86
CA ALA A 153 -19.61 5.69 14.19
C ALA A 153 -19.29 7.13 14.64
N ASP A 154 -20.07 7.67 15.56
CA ASP A 154 -19.66 8.89 16.25
C ASP A 154 -18.52 8.55 17.24
N ALA A 155 -17.69 9.53 17.59
CA ALA A 155 -16.66 9.32 18.60
C ALA A 155 -17.32 8.89 19.93
N GLY A 156 -16.98 7.70 20.43
CA GLY A 156 -17.61 7.08 21.60
C GLY A 156 -18.80 6.16 21.29
N ALA A 157 -19.09 5.85 20.01
CA ALA A 157 -20.05 4.80 19.68
C ALA A 157 -19.61 3.46 20.31
N PRO A 158 -20.52 2.69 20.95
CA PRO A 158 -20.19 1.40 21.53
C PRO A 158 -19.54 0.51 20.45
N GLN A 159 -18.37 -0.04 20.75
CA GLN A 159 -17.61 -0.90 19.85
C GLN A 159 -18.51 -2.00 19.26
N ASP A 160 -19.41 -2.54 20.08
CA ASP A 160 -20.39 -3.57 19.72
C ASP A 160 -21.33 -3.14 18.59
N LYS A 161 -21.72 -1.86 18.52
CA LYS A 161 -22.55 -1.35 17.41
C LYS A 161 -21.76 -1.28 16.10
N ILE A 162 -20.48 -0.92 16.16
CA ILE A 162 -19.62 -0.85 14.98
C ILE A 162 -19.36 -2.27 14.46
N LEU A 163 -18.99 -3.19 15.36
CA LEU A 163 -18.80 -4.60 15.04
C LEU A 163 -20.08 -5.22 14.46
N ALA A 164 -21.24 -4.97 15.07
CA ALA A 164 -22.51 -5.45 14.54
C ALA A 164 -22.84 -4.91 13.15
N VAL A 165 -22.41 -3.69 12.80
CA VAL A 165 -22.57 -3.17 11.43
C VAL A 165 -21.57 -3.82 10.47
N ILE A 166 -20.32 -4.02 10.90
CA ILE A 166 -19.28 -4.71 10.11
C ILE A 166 -19.70 -6.15 9.82
N ASP A 167 -20.20 -6.87 10.81
CA ASP A 167 -20.69 -8.26 10.66
C ASP A 167 -21.88 -8.36 9.72
N ARG A 168 -22.64 -7.26 9.59
CA ARG A 168 -23.77 -7.14 8.65
C ARG A 168 -23.36 -6.63 7.27
N LEU A 169 -22.08 -6.33 7.03
CA LEU A 169 -21.58 -6.00 5.68
C LEU A 169 -21.60 -7.24 4.80
N GLY A 170 -22.79 -7.56 4.29
CA GLY A 170 -22.99 -8.54 3.25
C GLY A 170 -22.51 -8.00 1.92
N ALA A 171 -21.82 -8.86 1.16
CA ALA A 171 -21.54 -8.56 -0.23
C ALA A 171 -22.77 -8.94 -1.08
N GLY A 172 -23.30 -7.94 -1.79
CA GLY A 172 -24.21 -8.11 -2.90
C GLY A 172 -23.86 -7.00 -3.87
N GLY A 173 -23.62 -7.30 -5.12
CA GLY A 173 -23.09 -6.37 -6.12
C GLY A 173 -22.20 -7.04 -7.16
N SER A 174 -22.40 -6.81 -8.46
CA SER A 174 -21.31 -6.90 -9.43
C SER A 174 -20.82 -5.48 -9.46
N THR A 175 -19.58 -5.35 -9.08
CA THR A 175 -18.99 -4.07 -8.81
C THR A 175 -18.79 -3.37 -10.15
N ALA A 176 -19.68 -2.44 -10.50
CA ALA A 176 -19.28 -1.36 -11.39
C ALA A 176 -18.30 -0.51 -10.57
N GLY A 177 -17.01 -0.88 -10.56
CA GLY A 177 -16.00 -0.30 -9.65
C GLY A 177 -16.05 1.22 -9.59
N ALA A 178 -16.27 1.87 -10.74
CA ALA A 178 -16.44 3.33 -10.80
C ALA A 178 -17.67 3.86 -10.04
N GLU A 179 -18.81 3.16 -10.07
CA GLU A 179 -20.04 3.58 -9.40
C GLU A 179 -19.99 3.31 -7.89
N GLY A 180 -19.44 2.18 -7.47
CA GLY A 180 -19.19 1.90 -6.05
C GLY A 180 -18.26 2.94 -5.43
N ILE A 181 -17.16 3.27 -6.12
CA ILE A 181 -16.23 4.33 -5.72
C ILE A 181 -16.96 5.68 -5.65
N ARG A 182 -17.79 6.03 -6.65
CA ARG A 182 -18.58 7.26 -6.64
C ARG A 182 -19.53 7.35 -5.45
N GLN A 183 -20.23 6.27 -5.12
CA GLN A 183 -21.15 6.21 -3.98
C GLN A 183 -20.41 6.33 -2.65
N ALA A 184 -19.26 5.67 -2.51
CA ALA A 184 -18.43 5.79 -1.32
C ALA A 184 -17.97 7.24 -1.10
N TYR A 185 -17.52 7.93 -2.16
CA TYR A 185 -17.16 9.34 -2.06
C TYR A 185 -18.35 10.26 -1.78
N ALA A 186 -19.51 10.00 -2.39
CA ALA A 186 -20.73 10.75 -2.09
C ALA A 186 -21.15 10.60 -0.63
N LEU A 187 -21.07 9.38 -0.08
CA LEU A 187 -21.36 9.11 1.32
C LEU A 187 -20.34 9.78 2.26
N ALA A 188 -19.06 9.76 1.89
CA ALA A 188 -18.01 10.43 2.64
C ALA A 188 -18.24 11.95 2.68
N ALA A 189 -18.61 12.55 1.54
CA ALA A 189 -18.94 13.98 1.45
C ALA A 189 -20.19 14.35 2.28
N GLN A 190 -21.24 13.51 2.26
CA GLN A 190 -22.46 13.73 3.04
C GLN A 190 -22.23 13.70 4.56
N ASN A 191 -21.24 12.95 5.02
CA ASN A 191 -20.92 12.82 6.45
C ASN A 191 -19.59 13.51 6.79
N PHE A 192 -19.15 14.45 5.96
CA PHE A 192 -17.86 15.12 6.12
C PHE A 192 -17.78 15.83 7.48
N ASP A 193 -16.73 15.51 8.24
CA ASP A 193 -16.39 16.21 9.48
C ASP A 193 -15.20 17.15 9.23
N PRO A 194 -15.38 18.48 9.22
CA PRO A 194 -14.29 19.43 8.99
C PRO A 194 -13.23 19.43 10.11
N LYS A 195 -13.56 18.92 11.30
CA LYS A 195 -12.64 18.80 12.44
C LYS A 195 -12.08 17.38 12.58
N GLY A 196 -12.54 16.46 11.74
CA GLY A 196 -12.15 15.06 11.74
C GLY A 196 -11.35 14.65 10.50
N VAL A 197 -10.86 13.43 10.53
CA VAL A 197 -10.26 12.76 9.38
C VAL A 197 -11.34 12.01 8.61
N ASN A 198 -11.46 12.28 7.32
CA ASN A 198 -12.47 11.67 6.45
C ASN A 198 -11.80 10.72 5.47
N ARG A 199 -12.17 9.44 5.51
CA ARG A 199 -11.48 8.37 4.77
C ARG A 199 -12.42 7.42 4.08
N VAL A 200 -12.06 7.08 2.86
CA VAL A 200 -12.65 5.98 2.09
C VAL A 200 -11.65 4.83 2.09
N ILE A 201 -12.09 3.65 2.50
CA ILE A 201 -11.29 2.42 2.47
C ILE A 201 -11.94 1.48 1.47
N LEU A 202 -11.26 1.23 0.35
CA LEU A 202 -11.67 0.24 -0.63
C LEU A 202 -10.99 -1.09 -0.29
N ALA A 203 -11.77 -2.15 -0.09
CA ALA A 203 -11.29 -3.52 0.00
C ALA A 203 -11.80 -4.32 -1.20
N THR A 204 -10.91 -4.95 -1.97
CA THR A 204 -11.27 -5.70 -3.18
C THR A 204 -10.52 -7.03 -3.28
N ASP A 205 -11.15 -8.04 -3.88
CA ASP A 205 -10.53 -9.31 -4.26
C ASP A 205 -9.83 -9.28 -5.64
N GLY A 206 -9.78 -8.09 -6.25
CA GLY A 206 -9.03 -7.86 -7.48
C GLY A 206 -9.76 -8.16 -8.79
N ASP A 207 -10.72 -9.09 -8.75
CA ASP A 207 -11.52 -9.49 -9.92
C ASP A 207 -12.61 -8.50 -10.29
N SER A 208 -13.04 -7.71 -9.31
CA SER A 208 -14.22 -6.85 -9.36
C SER A 208 -13.92 -5.42 -9.84
N THR A 209 -12.67 -5.13 -10.21
CA THR A 209 -12.24 -3.85 -10.79
C THR A 209 -12.01 -3.96 -12.31
N SER A 210 -13.09 -4.18 -13.04
CA SER A 210 -13.16 -3.92 -14.49
C SER A 210 -13.13 -2.41 -14.79
N VAL A 211 -12.16 -1.70 -14.21
CA VAL A 211 -11.76 -0.37 -14.66
C VAL A 211 -10.72 -0.60 -15.76
N SER A 212 -11.21 -0.74 -16.99
CA SER A 212 -10.33 -0.72 -18.16
C SER A 212 -9.57 0.63 -18.17
N PRO A 213 -8.24 0.66 -18.41
CA PRO A 213 -7.44 1.89 -18.34
C PRO A 213 -7.92 3.00 -19.28
N THR A 214 -8.76 2.66 -20.27
CA THR A 214 -8.95 3.46 -21.49
C THR A 214 -10.27 4.21 -21.61
N ARG A 215 -11.08 4.43 -20.55
CA ARG A 215 -12.10 5.52 -20.52
C ARG A 215 -12.88 5.61 -19.20
N THR A 216 -13.10 4.51 -18.49
CA THR A 216 -13.87 4.46 -17.24
C THR A 216 -13.07 4.92 -16.03
N SER A 217 -11.75 4.76 -16.08
CA SER A 217 -10.77 5.37 -15.18
C SER A 217 -11.05 6.87 -15.03
N SER A 218 -11.33 7.61 -16.11
CA SER A 218 -11.59 9.06 -16.06
C SER A 218 -12.76 9.48 -15.15
N ARG A 219 -13.78 8.65 -14.94
CA ARG A 219 -14.94 8.95 -14.08
C ARG A 219 -14.74 8.56 -12.62
N ALA A 220 -14.08 7.43 -12.36
CA ALA A 220 -13.63 7.08 -11.01
C ALA A 220 -12.55 8.06 -10.52
N LEU A 221 -11.68 8.48 -11.43
CA LEU A 221 -10.67 9.52 -11.25
C LEU A 221 -11.26 10.91 -11.10
N SER A 222 -12.31 11.26 -11.84
CA SER A 222 -12.99 12.56 -11.66
C SER A 222 -13.77 12.63 -10.35
N SER A 223 -14.31 11.51 -9.86
CA SER A 223 -14.90 11.43 -8.52
C SER A 223 -13.85 11.42 -7.41
N ALA A 224 -12.68 10.80 -7.59
CA ALA A 224 -11.53 10.97 -6.71
C ALA A 224 -10.98 12.42 -6.74
N SER A 225 -11.02 13.08 -7.89
CA SER A 225 -10.68 14.50 -8.02
C SER A 225 -11.70 15.41 -7.32
N ALA A 226 -12.99 15.05 -7.33
CA ALA A 226 -14.01 15.70 -6.52
C ALA A 226 -13.83 15.42 -5.01
N ALA A 227 -13.28 14.28 -4.62
CA ALA A 227 -12.90 13.98 -3.24
C ALA A 227 -11.75 14.86 -2.72
N ARG A 228 -10.85 15.27 -3.62
CA ARG A 228 -9.83 16.30 -3.36
C ARG A 228 -10.46 17.62 -2.89
N ALA A 229 -11.65 17.96 -3.40
CA ALA A 229 -12.42 19.13 -2.95
C ALA A 229 -13.03 18.96 -1.55
N CYS A 230 -13.19 17.73 -1.06
CA CYS A 230 -13.75 17.43 0.27
C CYS A 230 -12.69 17.00 1.30
N SER A 231 -11.38 17.09 1.03
CA SER A 231 -10.32 16.58 1.94
C SER A 231 -10.48 15.09 2.35
N CYS A 232 -11.31 14.32 1.64
CA CYS A 232 -11.52 12.90 1.86
C CYS A 232 -10.38 12.13 1.21
N ARG A 233 -9.73 11.26 1.98
CA ARG A 233 -8.57 10.51 1.46
C ARG A 233 -8.89 9.02 1.28
N CYS A 234 -8.32 8.38 0.26
CA CYS A 234 -8.65 7.02 -0.16
C CYS A 234 -7.48 6.06 0.02
N SER A 235 -7.69 4.97 0.76
CA SER A 235 -6.76 3.85 0.85
C SER A 235 -7.38 2.62 0.17
N ALA A 236 -6.57 1.86 -0.55
CA ALA A 236 -7.00 0.69 -1.29
C ALA A 236 -6.30 -0.57 -0.74
N LEU A 237 -7.09 -1.58 -0.40
CA LEU A 237 -6.68 -2.88 0.12
C LEU A 237 -7.08 -3.94 -0.90
N ALA A 238 -6.16 -4.77 -1.34
CA ALA A 238 -6.45 -5.82 -2.32
C ALA A 238 -5.88 -7.17 -1.90
N TRP A 239 -6.67 -8.23 -2.09
CA TRP A 239 -6.33 -9.64 -1.83
C TRP A 239 -6.60 -10.45 -3.09
N GLY A 240 -5.85 -11.50 -3.36
CA GLY A 240 -6.02 -12.25 -4.62
C GLY A 240 -5.46 -11.46 -5.81
N ASN A 241 -6.31 -11.13 -6.79
CA ASN A 241 -5.90 -10.67 -8.13
C ASN A 241 -5.48 -9.18 -8.17
N TYR A 242 -4.22 -8.88 -7.93
CA TYR A 242 -3.72 -7.53 -7.72
C TYR A 242 -3.54 -6.73 -9.03
N ASN A 243 -4.11 -5.53 -9.09
CA ASN A 243 -3.91 -4.57 -10.18
C ASN A 243 -3.17 -3.33 -9.66
N ASP A 244 -1.85 -3.37 -9.75
CA ASP A 244 -0.92 -2.37 -9.23
C ASP A 244 -1.22 -0.95 -9.72
N ALA A 245 -1.37 -0.78 -11.04
CA ALA A 245 -1.63 0.52 -11.65
C ALA A 245 -2.92 1.16 -11.14
N LEU A 246 -3.99 0.36 -10.99
CA LEU A 246 -5.26 0.85 -10.47
C LEU A 246 -5.15 1.20 -8.99
N MET A 247 -4.53 0.34 -8.18
CA MET A 247 -4.40 0.54 -6.74
C MET A 247 -3.59 1.79 -6.42
N GLN A 248 -2.47 1.99 -7.13
CA GLN A 248 -1.67 3.21 -7.01
C GLN A 248 -2.42 4.44 -7.48
N THR A 249 -3.13 4.34 -8.60
CA THR A 249 -3.95 5.44 -9.09
C THR A 249 -4.99 5.86 -8.05
N LEU A 250 -5.64 4.91 -7.37
CA LEU A 250 -6.63 5.21 -6.33
C LEU A 250 -5.99 5.81 -5.07
N ALA A 251 -4.87 5.24 -4.62
CA ALA A 251 -4.13 5.71 -3.47
C ALA A 251 -3.57 7.13 -3.69
N GLN A 252 -2.88 7.36 -4.81
CA GLN A 252 -2.29 8.65 -5.18
C GLN A 252 -3.36 9.74 -5.38
N ASN A 253 -4.48 9.42 -6.03
CA ASN A 253 -5.56 10.41 -6.18
C ASN A 253 -6.31 10.70 -4.89
N GLY A 254 -6.32 9.75 -3.98
CA GLY A 254 -6.91 9.88 -2.65
C GLY A 254 -5.93 10.34 -1.58
N ASN A 255 -4.65 10.61 -1.83
CA ASN A 255 -3.63 10.82 -0.78
C ASN A 255 -3.72 9.75 0.35
N GLY A 256 -3.84 8.49 -0.04
CA GLY A 256 -3.81 7.35 0.87
C GLY A 256 -2.81 6.29 0.40
N ALA A 257 -2.93 5.09 0.93
CA ALA A 257 -1.98 4.01 0.69
C ALA A 257 -2.62 2.83 -0.04
N ALA A 258 -1.83 2.13 -0.85
CA ALA A 258 -2.19 0.85 -1.42
C ALA A 258 -1.51 -0.28 -0.63
N ALA A 259 -2.27 -1.33 -0.27
CA ALA A 259 -1.72 -2.49 0.41
C ALA A 259 -2.24 -3.80 -0.20
N TYR A 260 -1.33 -4.77 -0.32
CA TYR A 260 -1.68 -6.15 -0.60
C TYR A 260 -1.70 -6.93 0.71
N ILE A 261 -2.81 -7.59 1.02
CA ILE A 261 -2.92 -8.40 2.24
C ILE A 261 -3.11 -9.87 1.86
N ASP A 262 -2.16 -10.68 2.28
CA ASP A 262 -2.12 -12.13 2.09
C ASP A 262 -2.48 -12.90 3.37
N THR A 263 -2.38 -12.24 4.53
CA THR A 263 -2.51 -12.87 5.86
C THR A 263 -3.24 -11.96 6.85
N VAL A 264 -3.80 -12.56 7.90
CA VAL A 264 -4.41 -11.80 9.01
C VAL A 264 -3.40 -10.89 9.70
N SER A 265 -2.15 -11.33 9.82
CA SER A 265 -1.07 -10.51 10.39
C SER A 265 -0.80 -9.27 9.55
N GLU A 266 -0.83 -9.39 8.22
CA GLU A 266 -0.72 -8.25 7.32
C GLU A 266 -1.93 -7.32 7.45
N ALA A 267 -3.15 -7.87 7.59
CA ALA A 267 -4.36 -7.08 7.80
C ALA A 267 -4.25 -6.24 9.08
N ARG A 268 -3.75 -6.86 10.16
CA ARG A 268 -3.53 -6.21 11.45
C ARG A 268 -2.47 -5.11 11.33
N LYS A 269 -1.35 -5.39 10.67
CA LYS A 269 -0.30 -4.39 10.42
C LYS A 269 -0.90 -3.15 9.74
N THR A 270 -1.57 -3.34 8.60
CA THR A 270 -2.10 -2.22 7.80
C THR A 270 -3.24 -1.48 8.50
N LEU A 271 -4.19 -2.20 9.11
CA LEU A 271 -5.44 -1.59 9.63
C LEU A 271 -5.40 -1.22 11.11
N VAL A 272 -4.39 -1.68 11.86
CA VAL A 272 -4.27 -1.40 13.30
C VAL A 272 -2.96 -0.68 13.59
N ASP A 273 -1.83 -1.30 13.26
CA ASP A 273 -0.52 -0.82 13.66
C ASP A 273 -0.12 0.44 12.86
N GLU A 274 -0.37 0.43 11.55
CA GLU A 274 -0.01 1.50 10.61
C GLU A 274 -1.18 2.43 10.26
N ALA A 275 -2.40 2.10 10.71
CA ALA A 275 -3.58 2.91 10.46
C ALA A 275 -3.38 4.37 10.89
N THR A 276 -2.67 4.63 11.99
CA THR A 276 -2.45 6.01 12.43
C THR A 276 -1.57 6.79 11.45
N SER A 277 -0.47 6.20 10.99
CA SER A 277 0.44 6.84 10.05
C SER A 277 -0.21 7.07 8.68
N THR A 278 -1.06 6.14 8.25
CA THR A 278 -1.76 6.25 6.96
C THR A 278 -2.97 7.17 7.04
N LEU A 279 -3.72 7.18 8.16
CA LEU A 279 -4.95 7.98 8.37
C LEU A 279 -4.68 9.46 8.60
N PHE A 280 -3.61 9.79 9.34
CA PHE A 280 -3.30 11.14 9.79
C PHE A 280 -2.02 11.66 9.10
N PRO A 281 -2.11 12.58 8.13
CA PRO A 281 -0.94 13.20 7.53
C PRO A 281 -0.27 14.09 8.56
N ILE A 282 1.02 13.84 8.77
CA ILE A 282 1.84 14.55 9.76
C ILE A 282 2.48 15.81 9.12
N ALA A 283 2.53 15.89 7.78
CA ALA A 283 3.01 17.05 7.04
C ALA A 283 2.26 17.22 5.71
N ARG A 284 2.21 18.46 5.21
CA ARG A 284 1.97 18.80 3.81
C ARG A 284 3.20 19.56 3.33
N MET A 285 3.84 19.09 2.26
CA MET A 285 4.89 19.83 1.55
C MET A 285 4.27 20.73 0.50
#